data_AF-A0A1I0W4B8-F1
#
_entry.id   AF-A0A1I0W4B8-F1
#
_cell.length_a   1.000
_cell.length_b   1.000
_cell.length_c   1.000
_cell.angle_alpha   90.00
_cell.angle_beta   90.00
_cell.angle_gamma   90.00
#
_symmetry.space_group_name_H-M   'P 1'
#
loop_
_entity.id
_entity.type
_entity.pdbx_description
1 polymer ?
#
loop_
_entity_poly.entity_id
_entity_poly.type
_entity_poly.pdbx_seq_one_letter_code
_entity_poly.pdbx_strand_id
1 'polypeptide(L)'
;MPINTSNHTFIVERSIFSNTFPELKEDRLRVYLLMCRVVGAKKDGICFMSIKTISNEVNLTEHRTRKAIEWLCEKHFIKKVRRWKQSNVYVVLVTPDYDPVKKQYYSNEDIDRGRLSMKDTLNGYVELPVEVMAGSILRDKTLWTDRKIRIFGQLYLYHWIDEFGGVDPKVVQVKKNTMYISELFSYTIGCSSQDIISVIRWLIREGFASKAKTVYRQNPNSIFKEIQYIGDAVKTNKLPSDTLIDVIRMNCIPSLKLKNAIDRTGGRIA
;
A
#
# COMPACT_ATOMS: atom_id res chain seq x y z
N MET A 1 2.88 7.75 19.29
CA MET A 1 3.99 8.28 18.50
C MET A 1 3.43 9.29 17.50
N PRO A 2 4.17 10.36 17.17
CA PRO A 2 3.76 11.28 16.11
C PRO A 2 3.65 10.53 14.77
N ILE A 3 2.67 10.91 13.96
CA ILE A 3 2.53 10.43 12.58
C ILE A 3 3.64 11.07 11.77
N ASN A 4 4.48 10.27 11.12
CA ASN A 4 5.41 10.77 10.12
C ASN A 4 4.68 10.95 8.79
N THR A 5 5.02 12.00 8.07
CA THR A 5 4.49 12.23 6.72
C THR A 5 5.61 12.15 5.71
N SER A 6 5.28 11.68 4.51
CA SER A 6 6.22 11.62 3.39
C SER A 6 5.70 12.41 2.21
N ASN A 7 6.58 13.26 1.67
CA ASN A 7 6.35 13.98 0.41
C ASN A 7 6.77 13.16 -0.81
N HIS A 8 7.38 11.99 -0.61
CA HIS A 8 7.88 11.12 -1.67
C HIS A 8 7.07 9.83 -1.68
N THR A 9 6.19 9.69 -2.66
CA THR A 9 5.31 8.54 -2.76
C THR A 9 5.44 7.83 -4.10
N PHE A 10 4.99 6.58 -4.11
CA PHE A 10 4.84 5.80 -5.31
C PHE A 10 3.48 5.09 -5.31
N ILE A 11 3.02 4.77 -6.52
CA ILE A 11 1.73 4.11 -6.75
C ILE A 11 1.95 2.64 -7.11
N VAL A 12 1.10 1.77 -6.59
CA VAL A 12 1.06 0.34 -6.90
C VAL A 12 -0.40 -0.07 -6.99
N GLU A 13 -0.79 -0.88 -7.97
CA GLU A 13 -2.18 -1.36 -8.02
C GLU A 13 -2.52 -2.24 -6.84
N ARG A 14 -3.79 -2.19 -6.43
CA ARG A 14 -4.29 -2.91 -5.26
C ARG A 14 -4.15 -4.43 -5.42
N SER A 15 -4.28 -4.92 -6.66
CA SER A 15 -4.13 -6.32 -7.07
C SER A 15 -2.74 -6.92 -6.79
N ILE A 16 -1.70 -6.09 -6.65
CA ILE A 16 -0.35 -6.55 -6.29
C ILE A 16 -0.29 -7.07 -4.86
N PHE A 17 -1.14 -6.50 -3.99
CA PHE A 17 -1.22 -6.87 -2.59
C PHE A 17 -2.34 -7.87 -2.28
N SER A 18 -3.00 -8.41 -3.30
CA SER A 18 -4.02 -9.47 -3.16
C SER A 18 -3.46 -10.83 -3.61
N ASN A 19 -4.31 -11.85 -3.64
CA ASN A 19 -4.05 -13.16 -4.22
C ASN A 19 -4.25 -13.21 -5.76
N THR A 20 -4.54 -12.09 -6.42
CA THR A 20 -4.81 -12.02 -7.87
C THR A 20 -3.67 -12.58 -8.71
N PHE A 21 -2.41 -12.28 -8.35
CA PHE A 21 -1.23 -12.76 -9.07
C PHE A 21 -0.46 -13.80 -8.22
N PRO A 22 -0.73 -15.10 -8.37
CA PRO A 22 -0.09 -16.13 -7.55
C PRO A 22 1.41 -16.29 -7.83
N GLU A 23 1.85 -15.97 -9.05
CA GLU A 23 3.25 -16.10 -9.47
C GLU A 23 4.11 -14.85 -9.20
N LEU A 24 3.48 -13.71 -8.89
CA LEU A 24 4.17 -12.48 -8.48
C LEU A 24 4.56 -12.59 -7.00
N LYS A 25 5.63 -13.32 -6.76
CA LYS A 25 6.16 -13.63 -5.42
C LYS A 25 7.69 -13.55 -5.41
N GLU A 26 8.25 -13.56 -4.21
CA GLU A 26 9.69 -13.58 -3.93
C GLU A 26 10.46 -12.46 -4.65
N ASP A 27 11.39 -12.83 -5.53
CA ASP A 27 12.24 -11.91 -6.29
C ASP A 27 11.42 -11.01 -7.19
N ARG A 28 10.39 -11.56 -7.85
CA ARG A 28 9.56 -10.85 -8.82
C ARG A 28 8.80 -9.72 -8.15
N LEU A 29 8.20 -10.00 -6.99
CA LEU A 29 7.48 -9.00 -6.20
C LEU A 29 8.42 -7.88 -5.74
N ARG A 30 9.61 -8.22 -5.21
CA ARG A 30 10.57 -7.22 -4.70
C ARG A 30 11.15 -6.34 -5.78
N VAL A 31 11.54 -6.94 -6.91
CA VAL A 31 12.02 -6.19 -8.08
C VAL A 31 10.91 -5.28 -8.62
N TYR A 32 9.67 -5.79 -8.73
CA TYR A 32 8.55 -4.97 -9.19
C TYR A 32 8.25 -3.79 -8.25
N LEU A 33 8.19 -4.03 -6.93
CA LEU A 33 7.97 -2.96 -5.95
C LEU A 33 9.12 -1.94 -5.94
N LEU A 34 10.37 -2.38 -6.09
CA LEU A 34 11.50 -1.47 -6.26
C LEU A 34 11.32 -0.59 -7.50
N MET A 35 10.96 -1.17 -8.64
CA MET A 35 10.75 -0.39 -9.87
C MET A 35 9.60 0.62 -9.72
N CYS A 36 8.49 0.22 -9.09
CA CYS A 36 7.40 1.14 -8.76
C CYS A 36 7.89 2.29 -7.87
N ARG A 37 8.68 1.98 -6.83
CA ARG A 37 9.27 2.98 -5.91
C ARG A 37 10.16 3.98 -6.64
N VAL A 38 11.00 3.52 -7.55
CA VAL A 38 11.97 4.34 -8.30
C VAL A 38 11.26 5.28 -9.28
N VAL A 39 10.22 4.79 -9.93
CA VAL A 39 9.36 5.60 -10.81
C VAL A 39 8.58 6.64 -10.00
N GLY A 40 8.19 6.31 -8.78
CA GLY A 40 7.33 7.16 -7.95
C GLY A 40 5.90 7.19 -8.49
N ALA A 41 5.27 8.37 -8.43
CA ALA A 41 3.94 8.62 -8.97
C ALA A 41 3.95 9.27 -10.37
N LYS A 42 5.05 9.14 -11.11
CA LYS A 42 5.20 9.68 -12.48
C LYS A 42 4.33 8.89 -13.46
N LYS A 43 3.68 9.62 -14.38
CA LYS A 43 2.80 9.04 -15.42
C LYS A 43 3.55 8.19 -16.45
N ASP A 44 4.73 8.65 -16.86
CA ASP A 44 5.52 8.00 -17.92
C ASP A 44 6.07 6.62 -17.53
N GLY A 45 6.05 6.26 -16.23
CA GLY A 45 6.45 4.96 -15.76
C GLY A 45 7.94 4.66 -15.92
N ILE A 46 8.78 5.63 -16.31
CA ILE A 46 10.14 5.33 -16.78
C ILE A 46 11.06 5.04 -15.59
N CYS A 47 11.56 3.81 -15.54
CA CYS A 47 12.56 3.33 -14.61
C CYS A 47 13.92 3.22 -15.31
N PHE A 48 14.88 3.99 -14.82
CA PHE A 48 16.28 3.93 -15.26
C PHE A 48 17.16 3.40 -14.14
N MET A 49 17.48 2.11 -14.20
CA MET A 49 18.37 1.45 -13.24
C MET A 49 19.17 0.34 -13.91
N SER A 50 20.46 0.26 -13.59
CA SER A 50 21.29 -0.88 -14.00
C SER A 50 20.87 -2.15 -13.26
N ILE A 51 21.08 -3.31 -13.88
CA ILE A 51 20.84 -4.63 -13.24
C ILE A 51 21.61 -4.74 -11.92
N LYS A 52 22.86 -4.27 -11.88
CA LYS A 52 23.70 -4.24 -10.68
C LYS A 52 23.11 -3.39 -9.57
N THR A 53 22.54 -2.23 -9.91
CA THR A 53 21.88 -1.36 -8.92
C THR A 53 20.64 -2.03 -8.35
N ILE A 54 19.81 -2.63 -9.21
CA ILE A 54 18.61 -3.37 -8.80
C ILE A 54 19.02 -4.53 -7.88
N SER A 55 20.00 -5.33 -8.30
CA SER A 55 20.45 -6.50 -7.54
C SER A 55 20.94 -6.12 -6.14
N ASN A 56 21.67 -5.02 -6.00
CA ASN A 56 22.12 -4.51 -4.71
C ASN A 56 20.96 -4.01 -3.84
N GLU A 57 19.99 -3.32 -4.44
CA GLU A 57 18.84 -2.76 -3.72
C GLU A 57 17.90 -3.83 -3.17
N VAL A 58 17.73 -4.96 -3.87
CA VAL A 58 16.89 -6.09 -3.41
C VAL A 58 17.69 -7.26 -2.82
N ASN A 59 19.00 -7.11 -2.66
CA ASN A 59 19.91 -8.15 -2.15
C ASN A 59 19.78 -9.48 -2.91
N LEU A 60 19.87 -9.42 -4.24
CA LEU A 60 19.85 -10.57 -5.14
C LEU A 60 21.14 -10.65 -5.95
N THR A 61 21.39 -11.81 -6.56
CA THR A 61 22.40 -11.92 -7.61
C THR A 61 21.89 -11.25 -8.89
N GLU A 62 22.79 -10.79 -9.75
CA GLU A 62 22.40 -10.24 -11.06
C GLU A 62 21.61 -11.25 -11.90
N HIS A 63 21.95 -12.54 -11.82
CA HIS A 63 21.24 -13.60 -12.53
C HIS A 63 19.77 -13.71 -12.10
N ARG A 64 19.51 -13.75 -10.78
CA ARG A 64 18.14 -13.79 -10.25
C ARG A 64 17.37 -12.51 -10.60
N THR A 65 18.06 -11.38 -10.59
CA THR A 65 17.50 -10.07 -10.97
C THR A 65 17.07 -10.06 -12.43
N ARG A 66 17.91 -10.56 -13.36
CA ARG A 66 17.58 -10.68 -14.78
C ARG A 66 16.36 -11.57 -15.00
N LYS A 67 16.33 -12.76 -14.39
CA LYS A 67 15.17 -13.67 -14.46
C LYS A 67 13.88 -13.04 -13.96
N ALA A 68 13.95 -12.26 -12.86
CA ALA A 68 12.78 -11.55 -12.35
C ALA A 68 12.29 -10.47 -13.35
N ILE A 69 13.21 -9.69 -13.92
CA ILE A 69 12.89 -8.65 -14.92
C ILE A 69 12.35 -9.26 -16.21
N GLU A 70 12.95 -10.34 -16.70
CA GLU A 70 12.47 -11.09 -17.87
C GLU A 70 11.03 -11.56 -17.65
N TRP A 71 10.76 -12.20 -16.51
CA TRP A 71 9.41 -12.62 -16.17
C TRP A 71 8.43 -11.45 -16.08
N LEU A 72 8.82 -10.33 -15.47
CA LEU A 72 7.98 -9.13 -15.38
C LEU A 72 7.69 -8.53 -16.77
N CYS A 73 8.65 -8.60 -17.70
CA CYS A 73 8.43 -8.22 -19.10
C CYS A 73 7.47 -9.16 -19.81
N GLU A 74 7.71 -10.47 -19.70
CA GLU A 74 6.89 -11.52 -20.33
C GLU A 74 5.45 -11.51 -19.85
N LYS A 75 5.21 -11.10 -18.60
CA LYS A 75 3.87 -11.01 -18.00
C LYS A 75 3.30 -9.59 -18.01
N HIS A 76 3.85 -8.68 -18.80
CA HIS A 76 3.31 -7.33 -19.02
C HIS A 76 3.21 -6.43 -17.76
N PHE A 77 4.00 -6.69 -16.72
CA PHE A 77 4.12 -5.76 -15.58
C PHE A 77 5.02 -4.58 -15.90
N ILE A 78 6.02 -4.81 -16.75
CA ILE A 78 6.96 -3.79 -17.24
C ILE A 78 7.22 -4.00 -18.73
N LYS A 79 7.70 -2.96 -19.42
CA LYS A 79 8.10 -3.01 -20.83
C LYS A 79 9.51 -2.50 -21.00
N LYS A 80 10.37 -3.26 -21.68
CA LYS A 80 11.71 -2.79 -22.02
C LYS A 80 11.65 -1.76 -23.14
N VAL A 81 12.23 -0.59 -22.94
CA VAL A 81 12.32 0.45 -23.96
C VAL A 81 13.62 0.27 -24.75
N ARG A 82 13.50 0.11 -26.07
CA ARG A 82 14.67 0.11 -26.95
C ARG A 82 15.09 1.55 -27.22
N ARG A 83 16.08 2.06 -26.48
CA ARG A 83 16.73 3.34 -26.78
C ARG A 83 18.17 3.11 -27.24
N TRP A 84 18.58 3.82 -28.29
CA TRP A 84 19.96 3.76 -28.76
C TRP A 84 20.91 4.17 -27.62
N LYS A 85 21.91 3.35 -27.33
CA LYS A 85 22.89 3.50 -26.22
C LYS A 85 22.38 3.31 -24.78
N GLN A 86 21.13 2.92 -24.55
CA GLN A 86 20.62 2.65 -23.18
C GLN A 86 20.04 1.23 -23.07
N SER A 87 20.82 0.31 -22.51
CA SER A 87 20.47 -1.13 -22.45
C SER A 87 19.46 -1.52 -21.36
N ASN A 88 19.21 -0.64 -20.37
CA ASN A 88 18.39 -0.91 -19.18
C ASN A 88 17.40 0.23 -18.88
N VAL A 89 16.49 0.47 -19.83
CA VAL A 89 15.35 1.38 -19.64
C VAL A 89 14.09 0.54 -19.66
N TYR A 90 13.26 0.70 -18.63
CA TYR A 90 11.98 -0.01 -18.51
C TYR A 90 10.87 1.00 -18.24
N VAL A 91 9.67 0.71 -18.71
CA VAL A 91 8.44 1.39 -18.32
C VAL A 91 7.66 0.46 -17.41
N VAL A 92 7.30 0.92 -16.22
CA VAL A 92 6.36 0.21 -15.34
C VAL A 92 4.95 0.46 -15.87
N LEU A 93 4.21 -0.61 -16.15
CA LEU A 93 2.87 -0.54 -16.74
C LEU A 93 1.80 -0.51 -15.64
N VAL A 94 0.56 -0.26 -16.07
CA VAL A 94 -0.64 -0.70 -15.34
C VAL A 94 -0.64 -2.23 -15.35
N THR A 95 -0.97 -2.84 -14.21
CA THR A 95 -0.85 -4.29 -14.03
C THR A 95 -1.74 -5.01 -15.04
N PRO A 96 -1.26 -6.15 -15.57
CA PRO A 96 -2.03 -6.93 -16.52
C PRO A 96 -3.32 -7.47 -15.89
N ASP A 97 -4.31 -7.74 -16.71
CA ASP A 97 -5.42 -8.58 -16.31
C ASP A 97 -4.95 -10.04 -16.23
N TYR A 98 -5.40 -10.78 -15.22
CA TYR A 98 -5.05 -12.19 -15.04
C TYR A 98 -6.31 -13.06 -15.11
N ASP A 99 -6.35 -13.97 -16.08
CA ASP A 99 -7.37 -15.01 -16.16
C ASP A 99 -6.91 -16.21 -15.31
N PRO A 100 -7.56 -16.47 -14.15
CA PRO A 100 -7.16 -17.55 -13.26
C PRO A 100 -7.46 -18.94 -13.82
N VAL A 101 -8.41 -19.07 -14.75
CA VAL A 101 -8.80 -20.35 -15.37
C VAL A 101 -7.76 -20.73 -16.42
N LYS A 102 -7.37 -19.79 -17.29
CA LYS A 102 -6.34 -20.01 -18.33
C LYS A 102 -4.92 -19.82 -17.82
N LYS A 103 -4.75 -19.25 -16.62
CA LYS A 103 -3.45 -18.83 -16.04
C LYS A 103 -2.68 -17.92 -16.99
N GLN A 104 -3.38 -17.00 -17.64
CA GLN A 104 -2.85 -16.12 -18.67
C GLN A 104 -2.93 -14.66 -18.24
N TYR A 105 -1.93 -13.88 -18.65
CA TYR A 105 -1.85 -12.44 -18.41
C TYR A 105 -2.15 -11.70 -19.71
N TYR A 106 -2.96 -10.64 -19.63
CA TYR A 106 -3.32 -9.76 -20.74
C TYR A 106 -2.80 -8.36 -20.46
N SER A 107 -2.12 -7.78 -21.44
CA SER A 107 -1.45 -6.49 -21.30
C SER A 107 -2.46 -5.34 -21.14
N ASN A 108 -2.18 -4.44 -20.20
CA ASN A 108 -2.87 -3.16 -20.02
C ASN A 108 -1.95 -1.99 -20.44
N GLU A 109 -1.07 -2.20 -21.42
CA GLU A 109 -0.04 -1.21 -21.79
C GLU A 109 -0.60 0.10 -22.36
N ASP A 110 -1.83 0.11 -22.84
CA ASP A 110 -2.51 1.29 -23.39
C ASP A 110 -3.06 2.23 -22.29
N ILE A 111 -3.08 1.79 -21.03
CA ILE A 111 -3.60 2.57 -19.90
C ILE A 111 -2.46 3.41 -19.30
N ASP A 112 -2.67 4.73 -19.22
CA ASP A 112 -1.73 5.65 -18.57
C ASP A 112 -1.60 5.33 -17.07
N ARG A 113 -0.37 5.32 -16.55
CA ARG A 113 -0.04 5.04 -15.13
C ARG A 113 -0.24 6.31 -14.26
N GLY A 114 -1.24 7.10 -14.57
CA GLY A 114 -1.58 8.32 -13.82
C GLY A 114 -2.54 8.03 -12.66
N ARG A 115 -2.52 8.88 -11.63
CA ARG A 115 -3.48 8.80 -10.50
C ARG A 115 -4.95 8.80 -10.94
N LEU A 116 -5.28 9.60 -11.96
CA LEU A 116 -6.64 9.68 -12.50
C LEU A 116 -7.00 8.36 -13.21
N SER A 117 -6.23 8.00 -14.23
CA SER A 117 -6.44 6.78 -15.01
C SER A 117 -6.52 5.52 -14.15
N MET A 118 -5.57 5.35 -13.20
CA MET A 118 -5.55 4.21 -12.29
C MET A 118 -6.65 4.23 -11.23
N LYS A 119 -7.25 5.39 -10.94
CA LYS A 119 -8.43 5.46 -10.05
C LYS A 119 -9.69 4.99 -10.78
N ASP A 120 -9.74 5.22 -12.09
CA ASP A 120 -10.87 4.85 -12.94
C ASP A 120 -10.80 3.39 -13.43
N THR A 121 -9.65 2.71 -13.27
CA THR A 121 -9.59 1.25 -13.45
C THR A 121 -10.27 0.50 -12.30
N LEU A 122 -10.78 -0.70 -12.59
CA LEU A 122 -11.36 -1.60 -11.58
C LEU A 122 -10.38 -1.98 -10.46
N ASN A 123 -9.07 -1.90 -10.74
CA ASN A 123 -8.03 -2.32 -9.81
C ASN A 123 -7.62 -1.21 -8.82
N GLY A 124 -7.83 0.07 -9.15
CA GLY A 124 -7.42 1.18 -8.29
C GLY A 124 -5.90 1.20 -8.02
N TYR A 125 -5.47 2.10 -7.14
CA TYR A 125 -4.09 2.09 -6.63
C TYR A 125 -4.01 2.25 -5.12
N VAL A 126 -2.85 1.87 -4.59
CA VAL A 126 -2.34 2.17 -3.25
C VAL A 126 -1.19 3.14 -3.40
N GLU A 127 -1.24 4.24 -2.65
CA GLU A 127 -0.13 5.20 -2.56
C GLU A 127 0.69 4.93 -1.30
N LEU A 128 1.98 4.68 -1.48
CA LEU A 128 2.90 4.30 -0.41
C LEU A 128 4.04 5.32 -0.29
N PRO A 129 4.46 5.68 0.93
CA PRO A 129 5.70 6.42 1.15
C PRO A 129 6.92 5.64 0.63
N VAL A 130 7.84 6.32 -0.06
CA VAL A 130 9.08 5.72 -0.57
C VAL A 130 9.94 5.17 0.58
N GLU A 131 9.95 5.90 1.70
CA GLU A 131 10.76 5.61 2.89
C GLU A 131 10.31 4.32 3.58
N VAL A 132 9.02 3.99 3.54
CA VAL A 132 8.56 2.74 4.17
C VAL A 132 8.91 1.53 3.34
N MET A 133 9.01 1.66 2.02
CA MET A 133 9.40 0.56 1.12
C MET A 133 10.90 0.60 0.80
N ALA A 134 11.73 0.89 1.80
CA ALA A 134 13.17 0.94 1.69
C ALA A 134 13.88 -0.07 2.60
N GLY A 135 15.16 -0.32 2.29
CA GLY A 135 16.02 -1.18 3.10
C GLY A 135 15.47 -2.60 3.27
N SER A 136 15.25 -3.01 4.52
CA SER A 136 14.95 -4.40 4.89
C SER A 136 13.68 -4.96 4.26
N ILE A 137 12.67 -4.13 3.95
CA ILE A 137 11.42 -4.62 3.33
C ILE A 137 11.69 -5.32 1.99
N LEU A 138 12.58 -4.72 1.18
CA LEU A 138 12.90 -5.25 -0.14
C LEU A 138 14.12 -6.18 -0.14
N ARG A 139 14.94 -6.17 0.93
CA ARG A 139 16.21 -6.91 1.01
C ARG A 139 16.16 -8.19 1.84
N ASP A 140 15.44 -8.18 2.96
CA ASP A 140 15.45 -9.27 3.94
C ASP A 140 14.19 -10.12 3.82
N LYS A 141 14.31 -11.22 3.08
CA LYS A 141 13.20 -12.16 2.87
C LYS A 141 12.83 -12.97 4.11
N THR A 142 13.73 -13.07 5.08
CA THR A 142 13.50 -13.81 6.33
C THR A 142 12.65 -12.97 7.28
N LEU A 143 12.94 -11.67 7.33
CA LEU A 143 12.17 -10.72 8.11
C LEU A 143 10.85 -10.36 7.40
N TRP A 144 10.93 -10.01 6.12
CA TRP A 144 9.79 -9.58 5.30
C TRP A 144 9.39 -10.67 4.32
N THR A 145 8.46 -11.51 4.72
CA THR A 145 7.82 -12.47 3.82
C THR A 145 6.85 -11.76 2.86
N ASP A 146 6.52 -12.39 1.74
CA ASP A 146 5.55 -11.82 0.78
C ASP A 146 4.20 -11.56 1.44
N ARG A 147 3.78 -12.43 2.35
CA ARG A 147 2.57 -12.26 3.16
C ARG A 147 2.62 -10.96 3.95
N LYS A 148 3.74 -10.66 4.62
CA LYS A 148 3.91 -9.40 5.38
C LYS A 148 3.84 -8.19 4.46
N ILE A 149 4.49 -8.25 3.31
CA ILE A 149 4.47 -7.17 2.30
C ILE A 149 3.05 -6.92 1.80
N ARG A 150 2.30 -7.98 1.47
CA ARG A 150 0.91 -7.89 0.99
C ARG A 150 -0.02 -7.33 2.06
N ILE A 151 0.03 -7.84 3.29
CA ILE A 151 -0.75 -7.29 4.41
C ILE A 151 -0.40 -5.82 4.63
N PHE A 152 0.88 -5.45 4.62
CA PHE A 152 1.32 -4.08 4.79
C PHE A 152 0.75 -3.14 3.71
N GLY A 153 0.84 -3.53 2.43
CA GLY A 153 0.25 -2.77 1.33
C GLY A 153 -1.27 -2.64 1.43
N GLN A 154 -1.97 -3.72 1.81
CA GLN A 154 -3.42 -3.69 2.02
C GLN A 154 -3.82 -2.79 3.20
N LEU A 155 -3.04 -2.74 4.29
CA LEU A 155 -3.33 -1.79 5.38
C LEU A 155 -3.26 -0.34 4.90
N TYR A 156 -2.31 0.03 4.04
CA TYR A 156 -2.26 1.37 3.43
C TYR A 156 -3.46 1.68 2.54
N LEU A 157 -3.96 0.67 1.81
CA LEU A 157 -5.15 0.80 0.98
C LEU A 157 -6.36 1.23 1.83
N TYR A 158 -6.58 0.55 2.95
CA TYR A 158 -7.69 0.81 3.86
C TYR A 158 -7.39 1.88 4.91
N HIS A 159 -6.26 2.58 4.81
CA HIS A 159 -5.90 3.62 5.77
C HIS A 159 -6.62 4.92 5.46
N TRP A 160 -7.78 5.23 6.03
CA TRP A 160 -8.52 6.48 5.75
C TRP A 160 -8.47 7.40 6.96
N ILE A 161 -7.63 8.43 6.88
CA ILE A 161 -7.33 9.29 8.03
C ILE A 161 -8.41 10.35 8.29
N ASP A 162 -9.08 10.86 7.25
CA ASP A 162 -10.21 11.78 7.35
C ASP A 162 -11.45 11.14 7.94
N GLU A 163 -11.70 9.88 7.62
CA GLU A 163 -12.91 9.18 8.05
C GLU A 163 -12.68 8.41 9.34
N PHE A 164 -11.56 7.70 9.45
CA PHE A 164 -11.31 6.76 10.54
C PHE A 164 -10.09 7.09 11.40
N GLY A 165 -9.32 8.13 11.05
CA GLY A 165 -8.04 8.41 11.69
C GLY A 165 -7.04 7.26 11.58
N GLY A 166 -7.24 6.30 10.67
CA GLY A 166 -6.78 4.93 10.86
C GLY A 166 -7.07 4.02 9.69
N VAL A 167 -6.63 2.77 9.79
CA VAL A 167 -7.16 1.66 8.99
C VAL A 167 -8.64 1.53 9.32
N ASP A 168 -9.48 1.40 8.28
CA ASP A 168 -10.93 1.26 8.41
C ASP A 168 -11.30 0.20 9.48
N PRO A 169 -12.00 0.58 10.56
CA PRO A 169 -12.46 -0.32 11.60
C PRO A 169 -13.40 -1.42 11.11
N LYS A 170 -14.03 -1.26 9.94
CA LYS A 170 -14.80 -2.33 9.28
C LYS A 170 -13.91 -3.43 8.71
N VAL A 171 -12.65 -3.11 8.40
CA VAL A 171 -11.64 -4.04 7.87
C VAL A 171 -10.83 -4.66 9.01
N VAL A 172 -10.35 -3.82 9.94
CA VAL A 172 -9.59 -4.23 11.12
C VAL A 172 -10.20 -3.58 12.36
N GLN A 173 -11.04 -4.33 13.08
CA GLN A 173 -11.68 -3.84 14.30
C GLN A 173 -10.82 -4.16 15.52
N VAL A 174 -10.59 -3.18 16.39
CA VAL A 174 -9.95 -3.38 17.70
C VAL A 174 -10.99 -3.18 18.81
N LYS A 175 -11.27 -4.22 19.60
CA LYS A 175 -12.16 -4.13 20.78
C LYS A 175 -11.47 -4.75 21.99
N LYS A 176 -11.34 -3.99 23.07
CA LYS A 176 -10.75 -4.46 24.34
C LYS A 176 -9.42 -5.21 24.12
N ASN A 177 -8.55 -4.66 23.28
CA ASN A 177 -7.25 -5.23 22.87
C ASN A 177 -7.29 -6.46 21.94
N THR A 178 -8.47 -6.98 21.62
CA THR A 178 -8.68 -8.05 20.62
C THR A 178 -8.87 -7.45 19.23
N MET A 179 -8.23 -8.04 18.23
CA MET A 179 -8.37 -7.66 16.82
C MET A 179 -9.30 -8.63 16.10
N TYR A 180 -10.20 -8.09 15.29
CA TYR A 180 -11.07 -8.84 14.39
C TYR A 180 -10.81 -8.36 12.97
N ILE A 181 -10.66 -9.32 12.05
CA ILE A 181 -10.37 -9.06 10.65
C ILE A 181 -11.60 -9.42 9.84
N SER A 182 -12.01 -8.52 8.94
CA SER A 182 -13.12 -8.79 8.04
C SER A 182 -12.83 -9.99 7.11
N GLU A 183 -13.87 -10.77 6.80
CA GLU A 183 -13.74 -11.92 5.90
C GLU A 183 -13.24 -11.50 4.51
N LEU A 184 -13.70 -10.34 4.01
CA LEU A 184 -13.26 -9.79 2.74
C LEU A 184 -11.74 -9.56 2.72
N PHE A 185 -11.18 -8.97 3.78
CA PHE A 185 -9.73 -8.74 3.87
C PHE A 185 -8.93 -10.05 3.87
N SER A 186 -9.40 -11.03 4.64
CA SER A 186 -8.83 -12.38 4.67
C SER A 186 -8.89 -13.07 3.32
N TYR A 187 -10.03 -12.96 2.61
CA TYR A 187 -10.23 -13.52 1.27
C TYR A 187 -9.32 -12.86 0.23
N THR A 188 -9.25 -11.52 0.21
CA THR A 188 -8.42 -10.77 -0.74
C THR A 188 -6.94 -11.12 -0.63
N ILE A 189 -6.43 -11.35 0.59
CA ILE A 189 -5.02 -11.74 0.79
C ILE A 189 -4.83 -13.25 0.59
N GLY A 190 -5.89 -14.05 0.80
CA GLY A 190 -5.83 -15.51 0.76
C GLY A 190 -5.13 -16.10 2.00
N CYS A 191 -5.35 -15.52 3.18
CA CYS A 191 -4.77 -16.03 4.44
C CYS A 191 -5.75 -15.94 5.61
N SER A 192 -5.48 -16.71 6.67
CA SER A 192 -6.34 -16.74 7.85
C SER A 192 -6.32 -15.40 8.60
N SER A 193 -7.44 -15.07 9.25
CA SER A 193 -7.52 -13.88 10.11
C SER A 193 -6.47 -13.88 11.23
N GLN A 194 -6.10 -15.06 11.75
CA GLN A 194 -5.06 -15.19 12.78
C GLN A 194 -3.65 -14.87 12.26
N ASP A 195 -3.31 -15.31 11.04
CA ASP A 195 -2.06 -14.93 10.39
C ASP A 195 -1.97 -13.41 10.20
N ILE A 196 -3.07 -12.79 9.78
CA ILE A 196 -3.16 -11.34 9.58
C ILE A 196 -2.95 -10.60 10.91
N ILE A 197 -3.64 -11.03 11.96
CA ILE A 197 -3.49 -10.47 13.32
C ILE A 197 -2.04 -10.58 13.79
N SER A 198 -1.40 -11.73 13.58
CA SER A 198 0.01 -11.95 13.93
C SER A 198 0.93 -10.97 13.22
N VAL A 199 0.72 -10.75 11.91
CA VAL A 199 1.49 -9.77 11.13
C VAL A 199 1.22 -8.34 11.59
N ILE A 200 -0.02 -7.96 11.89
CA ILE A 200 -0.33 -6.61 12.40
C ILE A 200 0.36 -6.38 13.76
N ARG A 201 0.33 -7.36 14.66
CA ARG A 201 1.07 -7.28 15.95
C ARG A 201 2.57 -7.13 15.72
N TRP A 202 3.12 -7.88 14.76
CA TRP A 202 4.51 -7.75 14.34
C TRP A 202 4.82 -6.34 13.83
N LEU A 203 4.01 -5.78 12.91
CA LEU A 203 4.17 -4.42 12.39
C LEU A 203 4.13 -3.36 13.50
N ILE A 204 3.28 -3.53 14.51
CA ILE A 204 3.21 -2.62 15.66
C ILE A 204 4.49 -2.69 16.47
N ARG A 205 4.99 -3.89 16.75
CA ARG A 205 6.22 -4.10 17.53
C ARG A 205 7.45 -3.53 16.83
N GLU A 206 7.54 -3.71 15.51
CA GLU A 206 8.63 -3.18 14.68
C GLU A 206 8.47 -1.67 14.36
N GLY A 207 7.41 -1.02 14.84
CA GLY A 207 7.23 0.43 14.70
C GLY A 207 6.69 0.90 13.34
N PHE A 208 6.15 0.00 12.51
CA PHE A 208 5.50 0.37 11.24
C PHE A 208 4.04 0.82 11.41
N ALA A 209 3.39 0.36 12.48
CA ALA A 209 2.03 0.73 12.82
C ALA A 209 1.90 1.01 14.33
N SER A 210 0.79 1.60 14.74
CA SER A 210 0.46 1.82 16.15
C SER A 210 -1.03 1.66 16.39
N LYS A 211 -1.41 1.38 17.64
CA LYS A 211 -2.80 1.49 18.07
C LYS A 211 -3.05 2.94 18.46
N ALA A 212 -4.12 3.52 17.93
CA ALA A 212 -4.55 4.87 18.27
C ALA A 212 -6.00 4.82 18.77
N LYS A 213 -6.27 5.54 19.85
CA LYS A 213 -7.64 5.79 20.30
C LYS A 213 -8.11 7.09 19.67
N THR A 214 -9.19 7.03 18.91
CA THR A 214 -9.67 8.13 18.07
C THR A 214 -11.06 8.58 18.51
N VAL A 215 -11.33 9.88 18.36
CA VAL A 215 -12.57 10.53 18.77
C VAL A 215 -13.43 10.78 17.55
N TYR A 216 -14.71 10.44 17.66
CA TYR A 216 -15.71 10.67 16.64
C TYR A 216 -16.88 11.44 17.22
N ARG A 217 -17.45 12.32 16.40
CA ARG A 217 -18.61 13.11 16.77
C ARG A 217 -19.63 13.07 15.64
N GLN A 218 -20.89 13.00 16.01
CA GLN A 218 -21.98 13.10 15.04
C GLN A 218 -21.91 14.45 14.34
N ASN A 219 -21.88 14.45 13.01
CA ASN A 219 -21.89 15.67 12.21
C ASN A 219 -23.31 16.28 12.26
N PRO A 220 -23.50 17.47 12.88
CA PRO A 220 -24.82 18.09 12.97
C PRO A 220 -25.37 18.53 11.61
N ASN A 221 -24.49 18.67 10.60
CA ASN A 221 -24.84 19.06 9.24
C ASN A 221 -25.11 17.85 8.32
N SER A 222 -24.91 16.61 8.80
CA SER A 222 -25.20 15.40 8.02
C SER A 222 -26.66 14.99 8.21
N ILE A 223 -27.38 14.83 7.10
CA ILE A 223 -28.78 14.36 7.06
C ILE A 223 -28.92 12.99 7.76
N PHE A 224 -27.90 12.13 7.58
CA PHE A 224 -27.89 10.77 8.14
C PHE A 224 -27.18 10.66 9.48
N LYS A 225 -26.84 11.80 10.12
CA LYS A 225 -26.18 11.82 11.43
C LYS A 225 -24.89 10.99 11.46
N GLU A 226 -24.11 11.08 10.39
CA GLU A 226 -22.86 10.32 10.28
C GLU A 226 -21.85 10.75 11.34
N ILE A 227 -21.07 9.79 11.83
CA ILE A 227 -19.95 10.06 12.72
C ILE A 227 -18.75 10.55 11.91
N GLN A 228 -18.15 11.66 12.33
CA GLN A 228 -16.97 12.24 11.73
C GLN A 228 -15.79 12.05 12.67
N TYR A 229 -14.63 11.63 12.15
CA TYR A 229 -13.39 11.65 12.91
C TYR A 229 -13.00 13.09 13.26
N ILE A 230 -12.74 13.32 14.54
CA ILE A 230 -12.38 14.64 15.08
C ILE A 230 -10.89 14.73 15.39
N GLY A 231 -10.26 13.63 15.80
CA GLY A 231 -8.86 13.66 16.18
C GLY A 231 -8.48 12.54 17.15
N ASP A 232 -7.24 12.58 17.62
CA ASP A 232 -6.74 11.63 18.60
C ASP A 232 -7.28 11.91 19.99
N ALA A 233 -7.65 10.86 20.71
CA ALA A 233 -8.21 10.94 22.06
C ALA A 233 -7.26 11.57 23.09
N VAL A 234 -5.96 11.65 22.79
CA VAL A 234 -4.95 12.28 23.65
C VAL A 234 -4.74 13.76 23.33
N LYS A 235 -5.14 14.23 22.15
CA LYS A 235 -4.98 15.63 21.70
C LYS A 235 -6.29 16.40 21.62
N THR A 236 -7.41 15.70 21.52
CA THR A 236 -8.73 16.28 21.28
C THR A 236 -9.48 16.51 22.58
N ASN A 237 -10.10 17.69 22.72
CA ASN A 237 -11.07 17.98 23.78
C ASN A 237 -12.36 17.18 23.52
N LYS A 238 -12.54 16.10 24.28
CA LYS A 238 -13.69 15.19 24.17
C LYS A 238 -14.95 15.82 24.75
N LEU A 239 -16.07 15.67 24.05
CA LEU A 239 -17.39 15.92 24.59
C LEU A 239 -18.01 14.63 25.14
N PRO A 240 -18.95 14.71 26.09
CA PRO A 240 -19.64 13.53 26.63
C PRO A 240 -20.36 12.68 25.58
N SER A 241 -20.79 13.30 24.47
CA SER A 241 -21.46 12.65 23.34
C SER A 241 -20.51 11.98 22.35
N ASP A 242 -19.19 12.14 22.52
CA ASP A 242 -18.23 11.62 21.54
C ASP A 242 -18.07 10.10 21.66
N THR A 243 -17.94 9.45 20.50
CA THR A 243 -17.65 8.02 20.41
C THR A 243 -16.14 7.81 20.32
N LEU A 244 -15.61 6.87 21.10
CA LEU A 244 -14.19 6.50 21.05
C LEU A 244 -14.02 5.17 20.32
N ILE A 245 -13.15 5.14 19.31
CA ILE A 245 -12.85 3.94 18.54
C ILE A 245 -11.34 3.70 18.57
N ASP A 246 -10.95 2.47 18.87
CA ASP A 246 -9.56 2.02 18.76
C ASP A 246 -9.29 1.59 17.32
N VAL A 247 -8.25 2.15 16.71
CA VAL A 247 -7.88 1.88 15.31
C VAL A 247 -6.42 1.50 15.20
N ILE A 248 -6.08 0.79 14.12
CA ILE A 248 -4.69 0.61 13.69
C ILE A 248 -4.31 1.80 12.82
N ARG A 249 -3.15 2.40 13.05
CA ARG A 249 -2.65 3.54 12.28
C ARG A 249 -1.27 3.23 11.72
N MET A 250 -1.04 3.57 10.45
CA MET A 250 0.28 3.51 9.85
C MET A 250 1.14 4.66 10.38
N ASN A 251 2.37 4.38 10.79
CA ASN A 251 3.21 5.40 11.44
C ASN A 251 3.85 6.38 10.45
N CYS A 252 3.86 6.05 9.16
CA CYS A 252 4.25 6.96 8.08
C CYS A 252 3.13 6.98 7.04
N ILE A 253 2.72 8.16 6.57
CA ILE A 253 1.65 8.29 5.57
C ILE A 253 2.02 9.29 4.47
N PRO A 254 1.46 9.16 3.26
CA PRO A 254 1.54 10.19 2.23
C PRO A 254 1.06 11.55 2.76
N SER A 255 1.88 12.60 2.62
CA SER A 255 1.53 13.95 3.09
C SER A 255 0.28 14.49 2.40
N LEU A 256 0.11 14.21 1.10
CA LEU A 256 -1.09 14.56 0.34
C LEU A 256 -2.36 13.96 0.96
N LYS A 257 -2.27 12.74 1.51
CA LYS A 257 -3.42 12.07 2.13
C LYS A 257 -3.84 12.77 3.43
N LEU A 258 -2.87 13.18 4.24
CA LEU A 258 -3.14 14.00 5.41
C LEU A 258 -3.69 15.37 5.02
N LYS A 259 -3.10 16.04 4.02
CA LYS A 259 -3.57 17.33 3.52
C LYS A 259 -5.02 17.27 3.06
N ASN A 260 -5.34 16.31 2.19
CA ASN A 260 -6.71 16.10 1.71
C ASN A 260 -7.69 15.88 2.86
N ALA A 261 -7.24 15.17 3.90
CA ALA A 261 -8.05 14.91 5.06
C ALA A 261 -8.28 16.16 5.92
N ILE A 262 -7.24 16.97 6.12
CA ILE A 262 -7.33 18.29 6.77
C ILE A 262 -8.30 19.19 5.99
N ASP A 263 -8.16 19.28 4.67
CA ASP A 263 -9.00 20.12 3.81
C ASP A 263 -10.48 19.68 3.90
N ARG A 264 -10.77 18.38 3.82
CA ARG A 264 -12.15 17.83 3.92
C ARG A 264 -12.78 17.99 5.30
N THR A 265 -11.98 17.93 6.35
CA THR A 265 -12.45 18.05 7.74
C THR A 265 -12.44 19.48 8.27
N GLY A 266 -12.07 20.46 7.44
CA GLY A 266 -12.01 21.87 7.82
C GLY A 266 -10.90 22.19 8.82
N GLY A 267 -9.75 21.51 8.71
CA GLY A 267 -8.54 21.82 9.47
C GLY A 267 -8.39 21.08 10.81
N ARG A 268 -9.26 20.12 11.13
CA ARG A 268 -9.43 19.64 12.52
C ARG A 268 -8.67 18.35 12.90
N ILE A 269 -7.89 17.78 11.99
CA ILE A 269 -7.09 16.57 12.30
C ILE A 269 -5.83 16.97 13.08
N ALA A 270 -5.83 16.71 14.39
CA ALA A 270 -4.74 17.05 15.33
C ALA A 270 -3.73 15.91 15.57
#